data_AF-C7YMT6-F1
#
_entry.id   AF-C7YMT6-F1
#
_cell.length_a   1.000
_cell.length_b   1.000
_cell.length_c   1.000
_cell.angle_alpha   90.00
_cell.angle_beta   90.00
_cell.angle_gamma   90.00
#
_symmetry.space_group_name_H-M   'P 1'
#
loop_
_entity.id
_entity.type
_entity.pdbx_description
1 polymer ?
#
loop_
_entity_poly.entity_id
_entity_poly.type
_entity_poly.pdbx_seq_one_letter_code
_entity_poly.pdbx_strand_id
1 'polypeptide(L)'
;MQRIDTLPESHRDTFRRALTNILSTDVAEHAYAQILDGLPTEQSFLEGYVRLDTTHPVFELGHTEICEGFLDKAREFRDRFDPCELVFKENIAAYLFELDDGAHKHEVYDNWMQQQLMESILQSRPGKARSMYSIPPAAFFHPSYVYPEQYPRGIADVAGYWAEGMIFGGVVVFDRGETEQECKAMWIHGFRFRGPSTLYPPTQDQFDSLVKFLLVSPGEETPCPLPIHGTPENRPRWHPYHALAKYHIFRDNDYYIAFYTDMLRNNGATLTDQDIADARARLAEATPSSPFFYPLVSD
;
A
#
# COMPACT_ATOMS: atom_id res chain seq x y z
N MET A 1 -21.69 6.08 5.11
CA MET A 1 -20.30 6.53 5.32
C MET A 1 -20.07 6.66 6.82
N GLN A 2 -19.21 5.83 7.42
CA GLN A 2 -18.95 5.88 8.86
C GLN A 2 -17.81 6.86 9.15
N ARG A 3 -18.07 7.82 10.04
CA ARG A 3 -17.08 8.75 10.57
C ARG A 3 -16.53 8.20 11.88
N ILE A 4 -15.30 8.55 12.22
CA ILE A 4 -14.66 8.12 13.48
C ILE A 4 -15.42 8.63 14.71
N ASP A 5 -16.13 9.75 14.58
CA ASP A 5 -16.99 10.30 15.63
C ASP A 5 -18.12 9.34 16.09
N THR A 6 -18.45 8.32 15.29
CA THR A 6 -19.43 7.28 15.64
C THR A 6 -18.88 6.22 16.61
N LEU A 7 -17.56 6.17 16.81
CA LEU A 7 -16.92 5.26 17.76
C LEU A 7 -17.15 5.73 19.21
N PRO A 8 -17.20 4.78 20.18
CA PRO A 8 -17.13 5.12 21.60
C PRO A 8 -15.92 6.01 21.89
N GLU A 9 -16.06 6.95 22.83
CA GLU A 9 -15.03 7.94 23.16
C GLU A 9 -13.66 7.30 23.44
N SER A 10 -13.63 6.20 24.21
CA SER A 10 -12.39 5.47 24.50
C SER A 10 -11.71 4.91 23.24
N HIS A 11 -12.48 4.38 22.29
CA HIS A 11 -11.94 3.85 21.03
C HIS A 11 -11.47 4.99 20.13
N ARG A 12 -12.24 6.09 20.05
CA ARG A 12 -11.87 7.28 19.28
C ARG A 12 -10.56 7.90 19.80
N ASP A 13 -10.41 8.06 21.12
CA ASP A 13 -9.21 8.63 21.70
C ASP A 13 -7.99 7.72 21.53
N THR A 14 -8.19 6.40 21.63
CA THR A 14 -7.14 5.42 21.37
C THR A 14 -6.70 5.47 19.91
N PHE A 15 -7.64 5.51 18.96
CA PHE A 15 -7.36 5.62 17.54
C PHE A 15 -6.64 6.93 17.20
N ARG A 16 -7.16 8.07 17.70
CA ARG A 16 -6.57 9.39 17.50
C ARG A 16 -5.12 9.41 17.98
N ARG A 17 -4.85 8.89 19.17
CA ARG A 17 -3.50 8.77 19.73
C ARG A 17 -2.59 7.94 18.86
N ALA A 18 -3.04 6.73 18.48
CA ALA A 18 -2.28 5.84 17.63
C ALA A 18 -1.90 6.49 16.29
N LEU A 19 -2.87 7.15 15.64
CA LEU A 19 -2.62 7.84 14.37
C LEU A 19 -1.67 9.04 14.55
N THR A 20 -1.87 9.88 15.57
CA THR A 20 -0.96 10.99 15.87
C THR A 20 0.47 10.49 16.11
N ASN A 21 0.65 9.38 16.82
CA ASN A 21 1.98 8.81 17.07
C ASN A 21 2.63 8.33 15.76
N ILE A 22 1.89 7.67 14.88
CA ILE A 22 2.39 7.27 13.55
C ILE A 22 2.78 8.50 12.72
N LEU A 23 1.90 9.50 12.64
CA LEU A 23 2.14 10.72 11.85
C LEU A 23 3.30 11.58 12.39
N SER A 24 3.69 11.39 13.65
CA SER A 24 4.81 12.09 14.27
C SER A 24 6.17 11.42 14.01
N THR A 25 6.20 10.30 13.29
CA THR A 25 7.45 9.60 12.97
C THR A 25 8.17 10.24 11.79
N ASP A 26 9.51 10.20 11.81
CA ASP A 26 10.34 10.65 10.68
C ASP A 26 9.97 9.88 9.39
N VAL A 27 9.66 8.58 9.50
CA VAL A 27 9.30 7.76 8.34
C VAL A 27 7.98 8.16 7.70
N ALA A 28 6.97 8.57 8.50
CA ALA A 28 5.74 9.14 7.98
C ALA A 28 5.97 10.52 7.35
N GLU A 29 6.74 11.39 8.01
CA GLU A 29 7.09 12.70 7.48
C GLU A 29 7.79 12.58 6.11
N HIS A 30 8.82 11.74 6.00
CA HIS A 30 9.57 11.54 4.76
C HIS A 30 8.72 10.88 3.66
N ALA A 31 7.85 9.93 4.00
CA ALA A 31 6.97 9.30 3.01
C ALA A 31 5.97 10.31 2.43
N TYR A 32 5.30 11.09 3.28
CA TYR A 32 4.34 12.10 2.82
C TYR A 32 5.00 13.29 2.14
N ALA A 33 6.19 13.71 2.59
CA ALA A 33 6.96 14.75 1.93
C ALA A 33 7.35 14.36 0.50
N GLN A 34 7.78 13.11 0.27
CA GLN A 34 8.06 12.62 -1.09
C GLN A 34 6.79 12.61 -1.97
N ILE A 35 5.63 12.19 -1.43
CA ILE A 35 4.37 12.26 -2.19
C ILE A 35 4.02 13.69 -2.56
N LEU A 36 4.15 14.61 -1.61
CA LEU A 36 3.91 16.04 -1.83
C LEU A 36 4.91 16.67 -2.81
N ASP A 37 6.16 16.19 -2.83
CA ASP A 37 7.20 16.58 -3.78
C ASP A 37 6.88 16.08 -5.20
N GLY A 38 6.31 14.88 -5.27
CA GLY A 38 5.75 14.27 -6.48
C GLY A 38 6.66 13.24 -7.16
N LEU A 39 7.86 13.00 -6.62
CA LEU A 39 8.70 11.84 -6.93
C LEU A 39 9.26 11.19 -5.66
N PRO A 40 9.46 9.86 -5.63
CA PRO A 40 10.23 9.23 -4.58
C PRO A 40 11.71 9.58 -4.74
N THR A 41 12.47 9.55 -3.65
CA THR A 41 13.93 9.61 -3.73
C THR A 41 14.49 8.34 -4.37
N GLU A 42 15.70 8.41 -4.92
CA GLU A 42 16.40 7.23 -5.44
C GLU A 42 16.48 6.10 -4.40
N GLN A 43 16.75 6.44 -3.14
CA GLN A 43 16.81 5.47 -2.05
C GLN A 43 15.46 4.78 -1.85
N SER A 44 14.37 5.54 -1.68
CA SER A 44 13.03 4.97 -1.47
C SER A 44 12.55 4.14 -2.66
N PHE A 45 12.87 4.58 -3.88
CA PHE A 45 12.54 3.84 -5.10
C PHE A 45 13.25 2.47 -5.13
N LEU A 46 14.54 2.46 -4.80
CA LEU A 46 15.37 1.25 -4.77
C LEU A 46 15.01 0.28 -3.62
N GLU A 47 14.32 0.74 -2.58
CA GLU A 47 13.84 -0.16 -1.52
C GLU A 47 12.81 -1.17 -2.06
N GLY A 48 11.86 -0.72 -2.87
CA GLY A 48 10.79 -1.55 -3.43
C GLY A 48 11.10 -2.12 -4.83
N TYR A 49 12.02 -1.49 -5.57
CA TYR A 49 12.21 -1.81 -6.98
C TYR A 49 13.64 -1.59 -7.48
N VAL A 50 14.28 -2.63 -8.01
CA VAL A 50 15.72 -2.61 -8.39
C VAL A 50 15.94 -2.50 -9.90
N ARG A 51 14.89 -2.26 -10.72
CA ARG A 51 15.12 -2.04 -12.14
C ARG A 51 15.75 -0.66 -12.34
N LEU A 52 17.05 -0.66 -12.59
CA LEU A 52 17.84 0.52 -12.95
C LEU A 52 17.60 0.84 -14.41
N ASP A 53 16.51 1.55 -14.68
CA ASP A 53 16.40 2.30 -15.92
C ASP A 53 16.95 3.70 -15.64
N THR A 54 18.13 4.01 -16.16
CA THR A 54 18.77 5.31 -15.92
C THR A 54 17.98 6.48 -16.51
N THR A 55 17.00 6.19 -17.39
CA THR A 55 16.08 7.20 -17.94
C THR A 55 14.86 7.42 -17.06
N HIS A 56 14.65 6.60 -16.01
CA HIS A 56 13.54 6.80 -15.09
C HIS A 56 13.65 8.17 -14.42
N PRO A 57 12.57 8.97 -14.30
CA PRO A 57 12.64 10.36 -13.84
C PRO A 57 13.35 10.55 -12.51
N VAL A 58 13.18 9.61 -11.58
CA VAL A 58 13.89 9.58 -10.29
C VAL A 58 15.41 9.67 -10.45
N PHE A 59 15.99 8.92 -11.40
CA PHE A 59 17.43 8.91 -11.64
C PHE A 59 17.86 10.00 -12.63
N GLU A 60 17.07 10.27 -13.67
CA GLU A 60 17.38 11.28 -14.68
C GLU A 60 17.43 12.69 -14.07
N LEU A 61 16.54 12.97 -13.12
CA LEU A 61 16.51 14.24 -12.39
C LEU A 61 17.44 14.24 -11.17
N GLY A 62 18.09 13.12 -10.85
CA GLY A 62 18.97 12.99 -9.68
C GLY A 62 18.25 13.26 -8.36
N HIS A 63 17.02 12.74 -8.21
CA HIS A 63 16.15 12.97 -7.05
C HIS A 63 16.64 12.19 -5.84
N THR A 64 17.80 12.59 -5.31
CA THR A 64 18.50 11.94 -4.19
C THR A 64 18.03 12.42 -2.82
N GLU A 65 17.52 13.64 -2.77
CA GLU A 65 16.96 14.29 -1.58
C GLU A 65 15.58 14.87 -1.93
N ILE A 66 14.75 15.03 -0.90
CA ILE A 66 13.43 15.70 -1.04
C ILE A 66 13.69 17.18 -1.35
N CYS A 67 12.96 17.74 -2.31
CA CYS A 67 13.05 19.14 -2.70
C CYS A 67 12.76 20.09 -1.51
N GLU A 68 13.37 21.28 -1.56
CA GLU A 68 13.25 22.28 -0.50
C GLU A 68 11.78 22.63 -0.21
N GLY A 69 11.41 22.66 1.07
CA GLY A 69 10.07 23.04 1.55
C GLY A 69 9.05 21.92 1.66
N PHE A 70 9.26 20.73 1.08
CA PHE A 70 8.27 19.65 1.15
C PHE A 70 8.23 18.92 2.50
N LEU A 71 9.35 18.87 3.23
CA LEU A 71 9.34 18.43 4.63
C LEU A 71 8.50 19.37 5.52
N ASP A 72 8.66 20.69 5.35
CA ASP A 72 7.89 21.67 6.10
C ASP A 72 6.41 21.63 5.70
N LYS A 73 6.10 21.40 4.42
CA LYS A 73 4.73 21.18 3.95
C LYS A 73 4.10 19.93 4.56
N ALA A 74 4.84 18.83 4.69
CA ALA A 74 4.37 17.61 5.35
C ALA A 74 4.10 17.86 6.85
N ARG A 75 4.96 18.61 7.53
CA ARG A 75 4.75 19.04 8.93
C ARG A 75 3.53 19.94 9.08
N GLU A 76 3.36 20.92 8.19
CA GLU A 76 2.20 21.81 8.20
C GLU A 76 0.89 21.04 7.95
N PHE A 77 0.91 20.04 7.07
CA PHE A 77 -0.23 19.14 6.90
C PHE A 77 -0.51 18.35 8.18
N ARG A 78 0.50 17.70 8.77
CA ARG A 78 0.38 16.96 10.03
C ARG A 78 -0.21 17.81 11.15
N ASP A 79 0.31 19.02 11.33
CA ASP A 79 -0.06 19.90 12.46
C ASP A 79 -1.49 20.44 12.33
N ARG A 80 -2.03 20.51 11.10
CA ARG A 80 -3.43 20.91 10.84
C ARG A 80 -4.39 19.72 10.76
N PHE A 81 -3.89 18.51 10.55
CA PHE A 81 -4.72 17.33 10.38
C PHE A 81 -5.35 16.90 11.71
N ASP A 82 -6.69 16.90 11.78
CA ASP A 82 -7.42 16.29 12.89
C ASP A 82 -7.83 14.86 12.54
N PRO A 83 -7.27 13.83 13.21
CA PRO A 83 -7.70 12.44 13.05
C PRO A 83 -9.21 12.21 13.19
N CYS A 84 -9.95 13.08 13.89
CA CYS A 84 -11.40 12.97 14.04
C CYS A 84 -12.18 13.33 12.77
N GLU A 85 -11.56 14.06 11.84
CA GLU A 85 -12.19 14.42 10.56
C GLU A 85 -12.11 13.28 9.54
N LEU A 86 -11.25 12.29 9.76
CA LEU A 86 -11.03 11.19 8.84
C LEU A 86 -12.31 10.35 8.65
N VAL A 87 -12.67 10.17 7.39
CA VAL A 87 -13.69 9.22 6.96
C VAL A 87 -12.99 7.91 6.59
N PHE A 88 -13.56 6.74 6.92
CA PHE A 88 -12.96 5.43 6.62
C PHE A 88 -12.71 5.13 5.11
N LYS A 89 -13.03 6.05 4.19
CA LYS A 89 -12.67 5.99 2.77
C LYS A 89 -11.38 6.76 2.41
N GLU A 90 -10.80 7.50 3.36
CA GLU A 90 -9.71 8.43 3.10
C GLU A 90 -8.36 7.77 3.41
N ASN A 91 -7.60 7.51 2.35
CA ASN A 91 -6.16 7.26 2.44
C ASN A 91 -5.43 8.61 2.35
N ILE A 92 -4.67 8.96 3.39
CA ILE A 92 -3.93 10.24 3.48
C ILE A 92 -2.94 10.37 2.32
N ALA A 93 -2.18 9.31 2.02
CA ALA A 93 -1.22 9.33 0.91
C ALA A 93 -1.91 9.51 -0.45
N ALA A 94 -3.03 8.82 -0.68
CA ALA A 94 -3.82 9.01 -1.89
C ALA A 94 -4.36 10.46 -2.01
N TYR A 95 -4.78 11.06 -0.90
CA TYR A 95 -5.21 12.47 -0.87
C TYR A 95 -4.05 13.43 -1.19
N LEU A 96 -2.90 13.25 -0.56
CA LEU A 96 -1.73 14.09 -0.82
C LEU A 96 -1.23 13.95 -2.26
N PHE A 97 -1.27 12.73 -2.80
CA PHE A 97 -0.92 12.46 -4.19
C PHE A 97 -1.84 13.23 -5.13
N GLU A 98 -3.16 13.16 -4.95
CA GLU A 98 -4.14 13.86 -5.80
C GLU A 98 -4.00 15.40 -5.83
N LEU A 99 -3.30 16.01 -4.86
CA LEU A 99 -3.03 17.44 -4.90
C LEU A 99 -2.18 17.83 -6.11
N ASP A 100 -1.24 16.96 -6.52
CA ASP A 100 -0.30 17.15 -7.64
C ASP A 100 0.32 18.56 -7.67
N ASP A 101 0.53 19.16 -6.50
CA ASP A 101 1.02 20.53 -6.34
C ASP A 101 2.53 20.57 -6.00
N GLY A 102 3.20 19.42 -6.15
CA GLY A 102 4.63 19.22 -5.96
C GLY A 102 5.53 19.88 -6.99
N ALA A 103 6.85 19.80 -6.74
CA ALA A 103 7.88 20.27 -7.66
C ALA A 103 7.93 19.38 -8.91
N HIS A 104 7.66 18.09 -8.73
CA HIS A 104 7.56 17.11 -9.80
C HIS A 104 6.09 16.74 -10.03
N LYS A 105 5.50 17.23 -11.12
CA LYS A 105 4.12 16.86 -11.48
C LYS A 105 4.04 15.38 -11.86
N HIS A 106 2.89 14.75 -11.64
CA HIS A 106 2.62 13.39 -12.11
C HIS A 106 2.92 13.24 -13.61
N GLU A 107 2.68 14.30 -14.40
CA GLU A 107 2.96 14.35 -15.83
C GLU A 107 4.43 14.01 -16.18
N VAL A 108 5.38 14.28 -15.28
CA VAL A 108 6.79 13.92 -15.45
C VAL A 108 6.95 12.41 -15.57
N TYR A 109 6.34 11.66 -14.66
CA TYR A 109 6.35 10.20 -14.68
C TYR A 109 5.50 9.66 -15.84
N ASP A 110 4.31 10.22 -16.05
CA ASP A 110 3.38 9.75 -17.08
C ASP A 110 4.00 9.86 -18.48
N ASN A 111 4.65 10.98 -18.78
CA ASN A 111 5.33 11.17 -20.06
C ASN A 111 6.45 10.15 -20.26
N TRP A 112 7.27 9.89 -19.24
CA TRP A 112 8.30 8.85 -19.29
C TRP A 112 7.68 7.47 -19.51
N MET A 113 6.66 7.09 -18.73
CA MET A 113 5.98 5.80 -18.84
C MET A 113 5.41 5.58 -20.25
N GLN A 114 4.77 6.59 -20.84
CA GLN A 114 4.21 6.50 -22.20
C GLN A 114 5.30 6.34 -23.26
N GLN A 115 6.45 7.01 -23.11
CA GLN A 115 7.60 6.81 -23.98
C GLN A 115 8.13 5.37 -23.88
N GLN A 116 8.33 4.86 -22.66
CA GLN A 116 8.78 3.48 -22.44
C GLN A 116 7.80 2.45 -23.03
N LEU A 117 6.49 2.69 -22.90
CA LEU A 117 5.47 1.84 -23.48
C LEU A 117 5.53 1.86 -25.02
N MET A 118 5.66 3.04 -25.62
CA MET A 118 5.78 3.21 -27.07
C MET A 118 7.04 2.51 -27.60
N GLU A 119 8.19 2.68 -26.95
CA GLU A 119 9.43 2.02 -27.32
C GLU A 119 9.31 0.49 -27.24
N SER A 120 8.70 -0.02 -26.18
CA SER A 120 8.42 -1.45 -26.02
C SER A 120 7.55 -1.99 -27.16
N ILE A 121 6.53 -1.24 -27.60
CA ILE A 121 5.67 -1.60 -28.74
C ILE A 121 6.49 -1.63 -30.04
N LEU A 122 7.30 -0.60 -30.30
CA LEU A 122 8.10 -0.50 -31.53
C LEU A 122 9.18 -1.60 -31.62
N GLN A 123 9.73 -2.02 -30.48
CA GLN A 123 10.77 -3.05 -30.41
C GLN A 123 10.23 -4.49 -30.36
N SER A 124 8.92 -4.66 -30.19
CA SER A 124 8.27 -5.98 -30.11
C SER A 124 8.29 -6.70 -31.46
N ARG A 125 8.97 -7.85 -31.55
CA ARG A 125 8.95 -8.72 -32.75
C ARG A 125 7.63 -9.47 -32.87
N PRO A 126 7.05 -9.64 -34.09
CA PRO A 126 5.87 -10.46 -34.29
C PRO A 126 6.14 -11.91 -33.85
N GLY A 127 5.30 -12.46 -32.98
CA GLY A 127 5.33 -13.87 -32.56
C GLY A 127 6.17 -14.20 -31.32
N LYS A 128 6.84 -13.24 -30.67
CA LYS A 128 7.35 -13.44 -29.30
C LYS A 128 6.36 -12.85 -28.32
N ALA A 129 6.01 -13.63 -27.28
CA ALA A 129 5.26 -13.11 -26.15
C ALA A 129 5.94 -11.83 -25.66
N ARG A 130 5.16 -10.76 -25.51
CA ARG A 130 5.63 -9.48 -25.01
C ARG A 130 6.46 -9.76 -23.76
N SER A 131 7.71 -9.32 -23.73
CA SER A 131 8.42 -9.19 -22.46
C SER A 131 7.86 -7.94 -21.76
N MET A 132 6.56 -7.98 -21.46
CA MET A 132 5.82 -6.97 -20.74
C MET A 132 6.24 -7.08 -19.28
N TYR A 133 7.49 -6.75 -19.00
CA TYR A 133 7.87 -6.33 -17.66
C TYR A 133 7.04 -5.06 -17.43
N SER A 134 6.05 -5.12 -16.54
CA SER A 134 5.08 -4.05 -16.38
C SER A 134 5.81 -2.80 -15.91
N ILE A 135 5.89 -1.79 -16.78
CA ILE A 135 6.22 -0.43 -16.35
C ILE A 135 5.19 -0.08 -15.27
N PRO A 136 5.60 0.31 -14.06
CA PRO A 136 4.65 0.61 -12.99
C PRO A 136 3.68 1.72 -13.41
N PRO A 137 2.44 1.74 -12.91
CA PRO A 137 1.46 2.77 -13.27
C PRO A 137 1.77 4.14 -12.64
N ALA A 138 2.67 4.20 -11.64
CA ALA A 138 3.04 5.40 -10.91
C ALA A 138 4.49 5.29 -10.41
N ALA A 139 5.14 6.44 -10.19
CA ALA A 139 6.45 6.49 -9.53
C ALA A 139 6.39 5.95 -8.09
N PHE A 140 5.29 6.21 -7.39
CA PHE A 140 4.97 5.66 -6.09
C PHE A 140 4.14 4.40 -6.25
N PHE A 141 4.76 3.23 -6.14
CA PHE A 141 4.03 1.97 -6.24
C PHE A 141 4.63 0.90 -5.32
N HIS A 142 3.77 -0.02 -4.87
CA HIS A 142 4.19 -1.29 -4.31
C HIS A 142 4.10 -2.37 -5.40
N PRO A 143 5.11 -3.24 -5.63
CA PRO A 143 5.14 -4.18 -6.76
C PRO A 143 3.91 -5.10 -6.88
N SER A 144 3.29 -5.45 -5.77
CA SER A 144 2.07 -6.25 -5.73
C SER A 144 0.76 -5.47 -5.84
N TYR A 145 0.74 -4.13 -5.77
CA TYR A 145 -0.49 -3.33 -5.73
C TYR A 145 -0.49 -2.27 -6.84
N VAL A 146 -0.41 -2.72 -8.09
CA VAL A 146 -0.13 -1.88 -9.28
C VAL A 146 -1.29 -1.79 -10.29
N TYR A 147 -2.51 -2.15 -9.88
CA TYR A 147 -3.66 -2.17 -10.79
C TYR A 147 -4.68 -1.11 -10.36
N PRO A 148 -4.58 0.13 -10.88
CA PRO A 148 -5.42 1.22 -10.44
C PRO A 148 -6.91 0.95 -10.68
N GLU A 149 -7.28 0.16 -11.69
CA GLU A 149 -8.67 -0.17 -12.01
C GLU A 149 -9.38 -0.95 -10.89
N GLN A 150 -8.62 -1.51 -9.95
CA GLN A 150 -9.15 -2.23 -8.79
C GLN A 150 -9.54 -1.29 -7.65
N TYR A 151 -9.06 -0.05 -7.66
CA TYR A 151 -9.11 0.84 -6.52
C TYR A 151 -10.07 2.02 -6.76
N PRO A 152 -10.90 2.42 -5.78
CA PRO A 152 -11.85 3.52 -5.93
C PRO A 152 -11.21 4.84 -6.39
N ARG A 153 -9.98 5.11 -5.95
CA ARG A 153 -9.23 6.33 -6.30
C ARG A 153 -8.14 6.07 -7.34
N GLY A 154 -8.17 4.93 -7.99
CA GLY A 154 -7.28 4.61 -9.11
C GLY A 154 -5.81 4.64 -8.71
N ILE A 155 -5.04 5.45 -9.45
CA ILE A 155 -3.59 5.60 -9.25
C ILE A 155 -3.24 6.16 -7.86
N ALA A 156 -4.10 6.99 -7.26
CA ALA A 156 -3.84 7.56 -5.95
C ALA A 156 -3.77 6.48 -4.86
N ASP A 157 -4.59 5.42 -4.95
CA ASP A 157 -4.52 4.28 -4.04
C ASP A 157 -3.24 3.45 -4.23
N VAL A 158 -2.69 3.39 -5.45
CA VAL A 158 -1.37 2.76 -5.71
C VAL A 158 -0.25 3.51 -4.96
N ALA A 159 -0.27 4.84 -5.01
CA ALA A 159 0.64 5.68 -4.23
C ALA A 159 0.42 5.50 -2.71
N GLY A 160 -0.83 5.30 -2.30
CA GLY A 160 -1.20 4.92 -0.93
C GLY A 160 -0.48 3.65 -0.45
N TYR A 161 -0.45 2.59 -1.25
CA TYR A 161 0.26 1.36 -0.90
C TYR A 161 1.77 1.49 -0.86
N TRP A 162 2.34 2.36 -1.69
CA TRP A 162 3.75 2.72 -1.57
C TRP A 162 4.03 3.40 -0.23
N ALA A 163 3.19 4.36 0.18
CA ALA A 163 3.35 5.06 1.45
C ALA A 163 3.28 4.10 2.65
N GLU A 164 2.35 3.14 2.63
CA GLU A 164 2.30 2.08 3.63
C GLU A 164 3.54 1.19 3.62
N GLY A 165 4.06 0.87 2.44
CA GLY A 165 5.33 0.18 2.27
C GLY A 165 6.49 0.87 2.97
N MET A 166 6.55 2.19 2.86
CA MET A 166 7.56 3.03 3.52
C MET A 166 7.32 3.14 5.04
N ILE A 167 6.09 3.39 5.47
CA ILE A 167 5.76 3.67 6.88
C ILE A 167 5.74 2.39 7.71
N PHE A 168 5.03 1.36 7.26
CA PHE A 168 4.84 0.13 8.03
C PHE A 168 5.83 -0.97 7.66
N GLY A 169 6.57 -0.83 6.55
CA GLY A 169 7.44 -1.86 5.99
C GLY A 169 6.74 -2.78 4.99
N GLY A 170 5.46 -2.52 4.70
CA GLY A 170 4.61 -3.30 3.81
C GLY A 170 3.13 -2.97 3.99
N VAL A 171 2.29 -3.56 3.14
CA VAL A 171 0.83 -3.41 3.26
C VAL A 171 0.32 -4.26 4.41
N VAL A 172 -0.30 -3.62 5.40
CA VAL A 172 -0.84 -4.30 6.60
C VAL A 172 -2.17 -4.97 6.27
N VAL A 173 -2.32 -6.27 6.50
CA VAL A 173 -3.58 -7.00 6.30
C VAL A 173 -3.94 -7.81 7.54
N PHE A 174 -5.14 -8.40 7.58
CA PHE A 174 -5.66 -9.03 8.80
C PHE A 174 -6.14 -10.45 8.55
N ASP A 175 -5.90 -11.34 9.50
CA ASP A 175 -6.59 -12.63 9.58
C ASP A 175 -8.07 -12.36 9.96
N ARG A 176 -8.95 -12.58 8.99
CA ARG A 176 -10.40 -12.36 9.11
C ARG A 176 -11.17 -13.58 9.60
N GLY A 177 -10.46 -14.68 9.85
CA GLY A 177 -11.03 -15.97 10.24
C GLY A 177 -12.06 -16.53 9.24
N GLU A 178 -12.67 -17.66 9.60
CA GLU A 178 -13.58 -18.39 8.69
C GLU A 178 -14.85 -17.61 8.34
N THR A 179 -15.25 -16.67 9.20
CA THR A 179 -16.44 -15.84 8.97
C THR A 179 -16.13 -14.61 8.11
N GLU A 180 -14.84 -14.33 7.86
CA GLU A 180 -14.33 -13.15 7.15
C GLU A 180 -14.68 -11.80 7.81
N GLN A 181 -15.26 -11.82 9.02
CA GLN A 181 -15.65 -10.63 9.79
C GLN A 181 -14.76 -10.40 11.02
N GLU A 182 -13.82 -11.30 11.30
CA GLU A 182 -12.97 -11.21 12.47
C GLU A 182 -11.73 -10.32 12.20
N CYS A 183 -10.92 -10.11 13.22
CA CYS A 183 -9.61 -9.47 13.11
C CYS A 183 -8.68 -10.14 14.11
N LYS A 184 -8.32 -11.40 13.83
CA LYS A 184 -7.60 -12.28 14.75
C LYS A 184 -6.13 -11.94 14.90
N ALA A 185 -5.49 -11.49 13.81
CA ALA A 185 -4.07 -11.18 13.79
C ALA A 185 -3.72 -10.16 12.71
N MET A 186 -2.71 -9.35 12.98
CA MET A 186 -2.07 -8.47 12.00
C MET A 186 -1.02 -9.23 11.19
N TRP A 187 -0.97 -8.95 9.90
CA TRP A 187 -0.01 -9.48 8.94
C TRP A 187 0.55 -8.36 8.07
N ILE A 188 1.76 -8.55 7.53
CA ILE A 188 2.41 -7.59 6.65
C ILE A 188 2.77 -8.28 5.34
N HIS A 189 2.34 -7.68 4.23
CA HIS A 189 2.86 -7.99 2.90
C HIS A 189 4.04 -7.06 2.61
N GLY A 190 5.26 -7.58 2.72
CA GLY A 190 6.48 -6.76 2.71
C GLY A 190 6.70 -6.01 1.40
N PHE A 191 7.14 -4.75 1.52
CA PHE A 191 7.41 -3.86 0.38
C PHE A 191 8.79 -4.08 -0.26
N ARG A 192 9.79 -4.45 0.54
CA ARG A 192 11.18 -4.47 0.08
C ARG A 192 11.43 -5.49 -1.02
N PHE A 193 12.13 -5.07 -2.07
CA PHE A 193 12.59 -5.95 -3.14
C PHE A 193 13.45 -7.11 -2.62
N ARG A 194 14.38 -6.81 -1.68
CA ARG A 194 15.21 -7.82 -0.99
C ARG A 194 14.57 -8.36 0.30
N GLY A 195 13.26 -8.22 0.43
CA GLY A 195 12.46 -8.72 1.55
C GLY A 195 11.79 -10.06 1.25
N PRO A 196 11.00 -10.58 2.20
CA PRO A 196 10.18 -11.76 1.95
C PRO A 196 9.07 -11.47 0.94
N SER A 197 8.95 -12.31 -0.10
CA SER A 197 7.86 -12.28 -1.08
C SER A 197 6.54 -12.90 -0.58
N THR A 198 6.42 -13.10 0.73
CA THR A 198 5.31 -13.79 1.39
C THR A 198 4.78 -12.89 2.50
N LEU A 199 3.50 -13.03 2.86
CA LEU A 199 2.98 -12.41 4.08
C LEU A 199 3.58 -13.07 5.31
N TYR A 200 3.76 -12.26 6.35
CA TYR A 200 4.25 -12.69 7.65
C TYR A 200 3.56 -11.91 8.77
N PRO A 201 3.33 -12.52 9.95
CA PRO A 201 2.93 -11.77 11.13
C PRO A 201 4.16 -11.05 11.70
N PRO A 202 3.98 -9.93 12.39
CA PRO A 202 5.01 -9.41 13.30
C PRO A 202 5.38 -10.50 14.33
N THR A 203 6.64 -10.53 14.77
CA THR A 203 7.01 -11.30 15.97
C THR A 203 6.31 -10.69 17.18
N GLN A 204 6.23 -11.44 18.30
CA GLN A 204 5.64 -10.93 19.54
C GLN A 204 6.31 -9.62 19.97
N ASP A 205 7.64 -9.56 19.96
CA ASP A 205 8.40 -8.36 20.32
C ASP A 205 8.11 -7.17 19.39
N GLN A 206 7.99 -7.41 18.08
CA GLN A 206 7.61 -6.37 17.12
C GLN A 206 6.19 -5.87 17.36
N PHE A 207 5.25 -6.78 17.61
CA PHE A 207 3.85 -6.42 17.87
C PHE A 207 3.69 -5.66 19.19
N ASP A 208 4.33 -6.13 20.26
CA ASP A 208 4.28 -5.48 21.58
C ASP A 208 4.93 -4.10 21.53
N SER A 209 6.05 -3.96 20.81
CA SER A 209 6.69 -2.67 20.57
C SER A 209 5.79 -1.73 19.79
N LEU A 210 5.10 -2.22 18.76
CA LEU A 210 4.11 -1.45 18.01
C LEU A 210 2.95 -1.00 18.91
N VAL A 211 2.32 -1.91 19.65
CA VAL A 211 1.20 -1.58 20.54
C VAL A 211 1.63 -0.56 21.59
N LYS A 212 2.81 -0.75 22.21
CA LYS A 212 3.36 0.20 23.18
C LYS A 212 3.55 1.59 22.55
N PHE A 213 4.13 1.64 21.36
CA PHE A 213 4.33 2.88 20.61
C PHE A 213 3.01 3.57 20.25
N LEU A 214 2.01 2.84 19.79
CA LEU A 214 0.71 3.40 19.41
C LEU A 214 -0.07 3.95 20.62
N LEU A 215 0.13 3.40 21.81
CA LEU A 215 -0.62 3.78 23.01
C LEU A 215 0.08 4.81 23.91
N VAL A 216 1.35 5.14 23.61
CA VAL A 216 2.17 6.05 24.43
C VAL A 216 1.49 7.42 24.59
N SER A 217 1.57 7.98 25.79
CA SER A 217 0.96 9.27 26.08
C SER A 217 1.81 10.42 25.50
N PRO A 218 1.21 11.58 25.19
CA PRO A 218 1.98 12.74 24.76
C PRO A 218 3.07 13.11 25.79
N GLY A 219 4.31 13.25 25.33
CA GLY A 219 5.47 13.61 26.17
C GLY A 219 6.22 12.43 26.80
N GLU A 220 5.75 11.19 26.62
CA GLU A 220 6.50 9.99 26.98
C GLU A 220 7.35 9.50 25.79
N GLU A 221 8.63 9.19 26.04
CA GLU A 221 9.52 8.69 25.00
C GLU A 221 9.44 7.17 24.87
N THR A 222 9.28 6.71 23.63
CA THR A 222 9.34 5.30 23.26
C THR A 222 10.04 5.18 21.92
N PRO A 223 10.96 4.22 21.73
CA PRO A 223 11.54 3.95 20.42
C PRO A 223 10.45 3.69 19.38
N CYS A 224 10.60 4.28 18.20
CA CYS A 224 9.73 4.02 17.06
C CYS A 224 10.01 2.59 16.52
N PRO A 225 9.01 1.69 16.46
CA PRO A 225 9.18 0.34 15.94
C PRO A 225 8.94 0.24 14.42
N LEU A 226 8.63 1.36 13.76
CA LEU A 226 8.31 1.44 12.34
C LEU A 226 9.53 1.88 11.51
N PRO A 227 9.69 1.37 10.28
CA PRO A 227 8.92 0.29 9.64
C PRO A 227 9.24 -1.10 10.21
N ILE A 228 8.26 -2.01 10.15
CA ILE A 228 8.42 -3.41 10.56
C ILE A 228 8.83 -4.23 9.33
N HIS A 229 10.09 -4.66 9.31
CA HIS A 229 10.59 -5.53 8.24
C HIS A 229 10.56 -7.00 8.64
N GLY A 230 10.18 -7.84 7.66
CA GLY A 230 10.17 -9.29 7.82
C GLY A 230 11.58 -9.87 7.89
N THR A 231 11.82 -10.60 8.96
CA THR A 231 13.05 -11.35 9.27
C THR A 231 12.78 -12.86 9.21
N PRO A 232 13.80 -13.72 9.13
CA PRO A 232 13.62 -15.18 9.20
C PRO A 232 12.79 -15.66 10.40
N GLU A 233 12.70 -14.89 11.47
CA GLU A 233 11.95 -15.17 12.69
C GLU A 233 10.44 -14.94 12.52
N ASN A 234 10.04 -14.05 11.59
CA ASN A 234 8.63 -13.84 11.26
C ASN A 234 8.06 -15.08 10.56
N ARG A 235 7.33 -15.90 11.33
CA ARG A 235 6.72 -17.16 10.93
C ARG A 235 5.35 -17.32 11.62
N PRO A 236 4.39 -18.06 11.01
CA PRO A 236 4.48 -18.69 9.68
C PRO A 236 4.48 -17.66 8.54
N ARG A 237 4.78 -18.13 7.32
CA ARG A 237 4.81 -17.29 6.12
C ARG A 237 3.91 -17.88 5.05
N TRP A 238 3.10 -17.05 4.43
CA TRP A 238 2.17 -17.48 3.40
C TRP A 238 2.41 -16.75 2.09
N HIS A 239 2.48 -17.51 1.01
CA HIS A 239 2.36 -16.93 -0.32
C HIS A 239 1.04 -16.14 -0.37
N PRO A 240 0.99 -14.93 -0.96
CA PRO A 240 -0.18 -14.08 -0.80
C PRO A 240 -1.48 -14.76 -1.31
N TYR A 241 -1.38 -15.65 -2.32
CA TYR A 241 -2.52 -16.45 -2.79
C TYR A 241 -3.08 -17.39 -1.72
N HIS A 242 -2.21 -18.10 -1.00
CA HIS A 242 -2.66 -18.99 0.07
C HIS A 242 -3.19 -18.20 1.27
N ALA A 243 -2.53 -17.07 1.59
CA ALA A 243 -2.96 -16.20 2.67
C ALA A 243 -4.43 -15.79 2.49
N LEU A 244 -4.80 -15.40 1.28
CA LEU A 244 -6.18 -15.05 0.94
C LEU A 244 -7.08 -16.28 0.82
N ALA A 245 -6.76 -17.21 -0.10
CA ALA A 245 -7.67 -18.27 -0.52
C ALA A 245 -7.87 -19.39 0.52
N LYS A 246 -6.96 -19.54 1.49
CA LYS A 246 -6.99 -20.63 2.48
C LYS A 246 -6.98 -20.16 3.92
N TYR A 247 -6.35 -19.02 4.19
CA TYR A 247 -6.14 -18.55 5.56
C TYR A 247 -6.94 -17.29 5.89
N HIS A 248 -7.77 -16.79 4.97
CA HIS A 248 -8.62 -15.61 5.16
C HIS A 248 -7.85 -14.36 5.62
N ILE A 249 -6.64 -14.16 5.10
CA ILE A 249 -5.77 -13.02 5.44
C ILE A 249 -5.87 -11.94 4.35
N PHE A 250 -6.63 -10.88 4.63
CA PHE A 250 -6.85 -9.72 3.74
C PHE A 250 -7.46 -8.53 4.51
N ARG A 251 -7.40 -7.31 3.97
CA ARG A 251 -8.28 -6.22 4.47
C ARG A 251 -9.70 -6.39 3.96
N ASP A 252 -9.81 -6.68 2.66
CA ASP A 252 -11.05 -6.79 1.91
C ASP A 252 -10.92 -7.93 0.86
N ASN A 253 -11.93 -8.80 0.76
CA ASN A 253 -11.98 -9.94 -0.15
C ASN A 253 -12.76 -9.67 -1.45
N ASP A 254 -13.47 -8.55 -1.53
CA ASP A 254 -14.44 -8.27 -2.58
C ASP A 254 -13.78 -8.23 -3.95
N TYR A 255 -12.51 -7.84 -4.03
CA TYR A 255 -11.76 -7.85 -5.27
C TYR A 255 -11.63 -9.27 -5.86
N TYR A 256 -11.36 -10.26 -5.03
CA TYR A 256 -11.26 -11.64 -5.48
C TYR A 256 -12.62 -12.20 -5.89
N ILE A 257 -13.66 -11.88 -5.13
CA ILE A 257 -15.03 -12.25 -5.47
C ILE A 257 -15.41 -11.65 -6.83
N ALA A 258 -15.07 -10.39 -7.08
CA ALA A 258 -15.44 -9.62 -8.26
C ALA A 258 -14.67 -9.97 -9.54
N PHE A 259 -13.39 -10.39 -9.42
CA PHE A 259 -12.47 -10.49 -10.56
C PHE A 259 -11.75 -11.85 -10.69
N TYR A 260 -11.79 -12.71 -9.68
CA TYR A 260 -11.17 -14.04 -9.69
C TYR A 260 -12.18 -15.17 -9.47
N THR A 261 -13.44 -14.95 -9.82
CA THR A 261 -14.57 -15.86 -9.57
C THR A 261 -14.31 -17.27 -10.10
N ASP A 262 -13.80 -17.42 -11.32
CA ASP A 262 -13.55 -18.74 -11.92
C ASP A 262 -12.50 -19.53 -11.14
N MET A 263 -11.45 -18.86 -10.69
CA MET A 263 -10.42 -19.46 -9.85
C MET A 263 -10.98 -19.85 -8.49
N LEU A 264 -11.79 -19.01 -7.85
CA LEU A 264 -12.42 -19.30 -6.56
C LEU A 264 -13.38 -20.48 -6.67
N ARG A 265 -14.23 -20.53 -7.71
CA ARG A 265 -15.15 -21.63 -8.00
C ARG A 265 -14.39 -22.94 -8.23
N ASN A 266 -13.29 -22.91 -8.98
CA ASN A 266 -12.42 -24.08 -9.20
C ASN A 266 -11.78 -24.61 -7.91
N ASN A 267 -11.61 -23.76 -6.89
CA ASN A 267 -11.12 -24.15 -5.57
C ASN A 267 -12.25 -24.45 -4.57
N GLY A 268 -13.50 -24.60 -5.04
CA GLY A 268 -14.63 -25.06 -4.23
C GLY A 268 -15.48 -23.95 -3.61
N ALA A 269 -15.27 -22.67 -3.96
CA ALA A 269 -16.13 -21.59 -3.48
C ALA A 269 -17.50 -21.59 -4.17
N THR A 270 -18.58 -21.50 -3.38
CA THR A 270 -19.95 -21.34 -3.90
C THR A 270 -20.30 -19.86 -3.98
N LEU A 271 -20.03 -19.22 -5.11
CA LEU A 271 -20.29 -17.79 -5.35
C LEU A 271 -21.41 -17.59 -6.37
N THR A 272 -22.45 -16.83 -5.99
CA THR A 272 -23.57 -16.43 -6.87
C THR A 272 -23.24 -15.17 -7.66
N ASP A 273 -23.99 -14.90 -8.73
CA ASP A 273 -23.82 -13.66 -9.51
C ASP A 273 -24.19 -12.40 -8.70
N GLN A 274 -25.06 -12.55 -7.69
CA GLN A 274 -25.37 -11.47 -6.74
C GLN A 274 -24.16 -11.17 -5.84
N ASP A 275 -23.46 -12.21 -5.36
CA ASP A 275 -22.25 -12.01 -4.55
C ASP A 275 -21.17 -11.24 -5.32
N ILE A 276 -21.03 -11.51 -6.62
CA ILE A 276 -20.10 -10.80 -7.52
C ILE A 276 -20.53 -9.33 -7.69
N ALA A 277 -21.82 -9.07 -7.91
CA ALA A 277 -22.35 -7.73 -8.07
C ALA A 277 -22.20 -6.90 -6.77
N ASP A 278 -22.50 -7.51 -5.63
CA ASP A 278 -22.39 -6.86 -4.32
C ASP A 278 -20.93 -6.58 -3.96
N ALA A 279 -20.02 -7.51 -4.27
CA ALA A 279 -18.59 -7.29 -4.12
C ALA A 279 -18.11 -6.11 -4.97
N ARG A 280 -18.51 -6.04 -6.25
CA ARG A 280 -18.18 -4.88 -7.12
C ARG A 280 -18.73 -3.58 -6.58
N ALA A 281 -19.93 -3.58 -5.99
CA ALA A 281 -20.50 -2.40 -5.39
C ALA A 281 -19.71 -1.95 -4.15
N ARG A 282 -19.30 -2.88 -3.28
CA ARG A 282 -18.46 -2.59 -2.12
C ARG A 282 -17.06 -2.10 -2.50
N LEU A 283 -16.47 -2.66 -3.57
CA LEU A 283 -15.20 -2.19 -4.14
C LEU A 283 -15.24 -0.76 -4.67
N ALA A 284 -16.40 -0.25 -5.06
CA ALA A 284 -16.53 1.16 -5.42
C ALA A 284 -16.49 2.09 -4.18
N GLU A 285 -16.59 1.51 -2.98
CA GLU A 285 -16.74 2.25 -1.73
C GLU A 285 -15.57 2.08 -0.74
N ALA A 286 -14.69 1.11 -0.94
CA ALA A 286 -13.55 0.82 -0.08
C ALA A 286 -12.30 0.52 -0.91
N THR A 287 -11.12 0.96 -0.45
CA THR A 287 -9.84 0.65 -1.11
C THR A 287 -9.44 -0.81 -0.83
N PRO A 288 -9.50 -1.73 -1.81
CA PRO A 288 -9.23 -3.15 -1.57
C PRO A 288 -7.74 -3.42 -1.44
N SER A 289 -7.33 -4.23 -0.46
CA SER A 289 -5.94 -4.69 -0.30
C SER A 289 -5.62 -5.92 -1.14
N SER A 290 -6.05 -5.95 -2.39
CA SER A 290 -5.78 -7.10 -3.25
C SER A 290 -4.37 -6.99 -3.85
N PRO A 291 -3.44 -7.90 -3.50
CA PRO A 291 -2.22 -8.02 -4.26
C PRO A 291 -2.51 -8.70 -5.61
N PHE A 292 -1.77 -8.32 -6.63
CA PHE A 292 -1.71 -9.03 -7.91
C PHE A 292 -0.99 -10.38 -7.78
N PHE A 293 -1.51 -11.38 -8.48
CA PHE A 293 -0.79 -12.62 -8.79
C PHE A 293 -0.67 -12.80 -10.30
N TYR A 294 0.53 -13.19 -10.75
CA TYR A 294 0.59 -14.12 -11.87
C TYR A 294 -0.03 -15.44 -11.38
N PRO A 295 -1.15 -15.91 -11.95
CA PRO A 295 -1.53 -17.29 -11.73
C PRO A 295 -0.35 -18.12 -12.22
N LEU A 296 0.27 -18.90 -11.33
CA LEU A 296 1.05 -20.03 -11.79
C LEU A 296 0.05 -20.88 -12.58
N VAL A 297 0.12 -20.77 -13.90
CA VAL A 297 -0.46 -21.78 -14.78
C VAL A 297 0.24 -23.05 -14.34
N SER A 298 -0.47 -23.88 -13.59
CA SER A 298 -0.06 -25.25 -13.39
C SER A 298 0.05 -25.87 -14.77
N ASP A 299 1.27 -26.26 -15.14
CA ASP A 299 1.53 -27.19 -16.25
C ASP A 299 0.64 -28.44 -16.13
#